data_AF-A0A9E3B491-F1
#
_entry.id   AF-A0A9E3B491-F1
#
_cell.length_a   1.000
_cell.length_b   1.000
_cell.length_c   1.000
_cell.angle_alpha   90.00
_cell.angle_beta   90.00
_cell.angle_gamma   90.00
#
_symmetry.space_group_name_H-M   'P 1'
#
loop_
_entity.id
_entity.type
_entity.pdbx_description
1 polymer ?
#
loop_
_entity_poly.entity_id
_entity_poly.type
_entity_poly.pdbx_seq_one_letter_code
_entity_poly.pdbx_strand_id
1 'polypeptide(L)'
;MSEPEADLLKQAVEAEHGGTATFVQAVPVHESHNGVTLWDGVVHVFDLHGSDSGAFRAYAWTYTGDDGARRVFSAIHTPQIVGPRAAVRAALVAEVGKK
;
A
#
# COMPACT_ATOMS: atom_id res chain seq x y z
N MET A 1 13.54 5.51 13.37
CA MET A 1 13.29 6.14 12.07
C MET A 1 13.43 5.04 11.05
N SER A 2 12.32 4.57 10.47
CA SER A 2 12.30 3.41 9.55
C SER A 2 12.57 3.84 8.11
N GLU A 3 13.63 4.63 7.90
CA GLU A 3 14.10 5.07 6.57
C GLU A 3 14.24 3.92 5.54
N PRO A 4 14.76 2.72 5.85
CA PRO A 4 14.91 1.67 4.83
C PRO A 4 13.58 1.11 4.31
N GLU A 5 12.49 1.27 5.06
CA GLU A 5 11.18 0.77 4.64
C GLU A 5 10.53 1.68 3.61
N ALA A 6 10.65 3.00 3.78
CA ALA A 6 10.10 3.96 2.84
C ALA A 6 10.79 3.85 1.47
N ASP A 7 12.11 3.67 1.43
CA ASP A 7 12.86 3.48 0.18
C ASP A 7 12.49 2.18 -0.54
N LEU A 8 12.36 1.07 0.20
CA LEU A 8 11.94 -0.20 -0.36
C LEU A 8 10.52 -0.13 -0.95
N LEU A 9 9.59 0.51 -0.23
CA LEU A 9 8.22 0.70 -0.69
C LEU A 9 8.15 1.66 -1.89
N LYS A 10 8.97 2.72 -1.88
CA LYS A 10 9.11 3.63 -3.01
C LYS A 10 9.54 2.88 -4.28
N GLN A 11 10.61 2.08 -4.19
CA GLN A 11 11.10 1.30 -5.32
C GLN A 11 10.06 0.32 -5.86
N ALA A 12 9.29 -0.32 -4.98
CA ALA A 12 8.21 -1.22 -5.39
C ALA A 12 7.10 -0.46 -6.14
N VAL A 13 6.69 0.71 -5.63
CA VAL A 13 5.69 1.57 -6.28
C VAL A 13 6.17 2.03 -7.66
N GLU A 14 7.41 2.51 -7.77
CA GLU A 14 7.99 2.97 -9.05
C GLU A 14 8.12 1.80 -10.05
N ALA A 15 8.48 0.61 -9.58
CA ALA A 15 8.60 -0.57 -10.43
C ALA A 15 7.24 -1.10 -10.92
N GLU A 16 6.20 -1.05 -10.11
CA GLU A 16 4.87 -1.60 -10.44
C GLU A 16 3.99 -0.61 -11.21
N HIS A 17 4.12 0.69 -10.94
CA HIS A 17 3.21 1.71 -11.48
C HIS A 17 3.90 2.75 -12.38
N GLY A 18 5.23 2.71 -12.46
CA GLY A 18 6.03 3.67 -13.21
C GLY A 18 6.06 5.07 -12.57
N GLY A 19 6.85 5.96 -13.17
CA GLY A 19 7.01 7.34 -12.71
C GLY A 19 7.94 7.46 -11.50
N THR A 20 7.82 8.59 -10.80
CA THR A 20 8.60 8.90 -9.59
C THR A 20 7.70 8.98 -8.37
N ALA A 21 8.02 8.21 -7.34
CA ALA A 21 7.31 8.18 -6.07
C ALA A 21 8.04 9.01 -5.01
N THR A 22 7.31 9.91 -4.36
CA THR A 22 7.85 10.74 -3.27
C THR A 22 7.12 10.42 -1.98
N PHE A 23 7.86 9.98 -0.96
CA PHE A 23 7.28 9.70 0.36
C PHE A 23 6.67 10.96 0.96
N VAL A 24 5.39 10.89 1.36
CA VAL A 24 4.64 11.99 1.95
C VAL A 24 4.48 11.79 3.44
N GLN A 25 3.96 10.62 3.84
CA GLN A 25 3.62 10.34 5.24
C GLN A 25 3.39 8.84 5.47
N ALA A 26 3.53 8.43 6.72
CA ALA A 26 3.18 7.10 7.19
C ALA A 26 1.91 7.18 8.04
N VAL A 27 0.88 6.42 7.67
CA VAL A 27 -0.43 6.44 8.30
C VAL A 27 -0.70 5.10 8.96
N PRO A 28 -0.81 5.01 10.30
CA PRO A 28 -1.25 3.80 10.95
C PRO A 28 -2.71 3.53 10.55
N VAL A 29 -2.98 2.32 10.07
CA VAL A 29 -4.32 1.88 9.69
C VAL A 29 -4.66 0.63 10.52
N HIS A 30 -5.84 0.65 11.10
CA HIS A 30 -6.44 -0.47 11.79
C HIS A 30 -7.76 -0.76 11.10
N GLU A 31 -7.82 -1.86 10.36
CA GLU A 31 -9.03 -2.31 9.68
C GLU A 31 -9.59 -3.54 10.40
N SER A 32 -10.78 -3.39 10.95
CA SER A 32 -11.51 -4.45 11.64
C SER A 32 -12.89 -4.63 11.03
N HIS A 33 -13.36 -5.88 11.01
CA HIS A 33 -14.67 -6.24 10.49
C HIS A 33 -15.35 -7.21 11.46
N ASN A 34 -16.58 -6.90 11.84
CA ASN A 34 -17.37 -7.68 12.80
C ASN A 34 -16.64 -7.97 14.13
N GLY A 35 -15.88 -7.00 14.64
CA GLY A 35 -15.11 -7.14 15.89
C GLY A 35 -13.80 -7.92 15.77
N VAL A 36 -13.44 -8.40 14.58
CA VAL A 36 -12.18 -9.07 14.30
C VAL A 36 -11.24 -8.12 13.57
N THR A 37 -10.01 -7.97 14.08
CA THR A 37 -8.96 -7.23 13.37
C THR A 37 -8.57 -8.00 12.11
N LEU A 38 -8.85 -7.42 10.94
CA LEU A 38 -8.45 -7.99 9.65
C LEU A 38 -7.03 -7.56 9.29
N TRP A 39 -6.66 -6.33 9.63
CA TRP A 39 -5.35 -5.79 9.35
C TRP A 39 -5.00 -4.67 10.34
N ASP A 40 -3.75 -4.67 10.80
CA ASP A 40 -3.20 -3.61 11.64
C ASP A 40 -1.74 -3.38 11.20
N GLY A 41 -1.41 -2.13 10.87
CA GLY A 41 -0.09 -1.80 10.35
C GLY A 41 0.04 -0.36 9.88
N VAL A 42 1.15 -0.04 9.23
CA VAL A 42 1.45 1.31 8.75
C VAL A 42 1.47 1.35 7.22
N VAL A 43 0.62 2.20 6.66
CA VAL A 43 0.56 2.48 5.22
C VAL A 43 1.38 3.71 4.90
N HIS A 44 2.36 3.57 4.02
CA HIS A 44 3.13 4.69 3.51
C HIS A 44 2.42 5.29 2.29
N VAL A 45 2.27 6.60 2.29
CA VAL A 45 1.64 7.37 1.22
C VAL A 45 2.74 8.01 0.40
N PHE A 46 2.66 7.84 -0.92
CA PHE A 46 3.60 8.39 -1.88
C PHE A 46 2.85 9.27 -2.88
N ASP A 47 3.32 10.48 -3.14
CA ASP A 47 2.85 11.22 -4.30
C ASP A 47 3.57 10.70 -5.54
N LEU A 48 2.81 10.51 -6.62
CA LEU A 48 3.26 9.97 -7.89
C LEU A 48 3.30 11.07 -8.94
N HIS A 49 4.42 11.15 -9.66
CA HIS A 49 4.57 12.03 -10.81
C HIS A 49 5.00 11.23 -12.04
N GLY A 50 4.33 11.46 -13.18
CA GLY A 50 4.62 10.76 -14.43
C GLY A 50 4.32 9.26 -14.41
N SER A 51 3.35 8.82 -13.59
CA SER A 51 2.90 7.42 -13.58
C SER A 51 2.11 7.09 -14.85
N ASP A 52 2.22 5.85 -15.33
CA ASP A 52 1.52 5.40 -16.55
C ASP A 52 -0.01 5.44 -16.41
N SER A 53 -0.48 5.30 -15.17
CA SER A 53 -1.91 5.34 -14.84
C SER A 53 -2.48 6.76 -14.69
N GLY A 54 -1.64 7.79 -14.72
CA GLY A 54 -2.05 9.17 -14.45
C GLY A 54 -2.48 9.42 -12.99
N ALA A 55 -2.18 8.48 -12.09
CA ALA A 55 -2.47 8.61 -10.67
C ALA A 55 -1.47 9.59 -10.02
N PHE A 56 -1.99 10.47 -9.18
CA PHE A 56 -1.20 11.46 -8.45
C PHE A 56 -0.63 10.93 -7.13
N ARG A 57 -1.08 9.74 -6.69
CA ARG A 57 -0.73 9.18 -5.40
C ARG A 57 -0.75 7.65 -5.44
N ALA A 58 0.07 7.04 -4.61
CA ALA A 58 0.10 5.61 -4.33
C ALA A 58 0.20 5.35 -2.82
N TYR A 59 -0.17 4.14 -2.46
CA TYR A 59 -0.17 3.62 -1.11
C TYR A 59 0.61 2.31 -1.13
N ALA A 60 1.56 2.16 -0.20
CA ALA A 60 2.31 0.93 -0.10
C ALA A 60 2.62 0.57 1.34
N TRP A 61 2.73 -0.72 1.61
CA TRP A 61 3.10 -1.26 2.91
C TRP A 61 3.70 -2.64 2.75
N THR A 62 4.39 -3.09 3.79
CA THR A 62 4.82 -4.48 3.88
C THR A 62 3.90 -5.27 4.79
N TYR A 63 3.69 -6.53 4.48
CA TYR A 63 2.98 -7.47 5.33
C TYR A 63 3.71 -8.81 5.38
N THR A 64 3.45 -9.58 6.43
CA THR A 64 3.99 -10.93 6.58
C THR A 64 2.89 -11.92 6.17
N GLY A 65 3.15 -12.72 5.14
CA GLY A 65 2.24 -13.78 4.72
C GLY A 65 2.21 -14.94 5.72
N ASP A 66 1.28 -15.88 5.55
CA ASP A 66 1.17 -17.08 6.38
C ASP A 66 2.45 -17.95 6.37
N ASP A 67 3.22 -17.88 5.28
CA ASP A 67 4.53 -18.53 5.12
C ASP A 67 5.67 -17.82 5.87
N GLY A 68 5.39 -16.74 6.59
CA GLY A 68 6.39 -15.92 7.29
C GLY A 68 7.21 -15.02 6.36
N ALA A 69 6.95 -15.07 5.05
CA ALA A 69 7.63 -14.23 4.08
C ALA A 69 7.09 -12.80 4.13
N ARG A 70 8.01 -11.83 4.15
CA ARG A 70 7.67 -10.41 4.02
C ARG A 70 7.41 -10.08 2.55
N ARG A 71 6.23 -9.53 2.27
CA ARG A 71 5.82 -9.09 0.94
C ARG A 71 5.50 -7.61 0.95
N VAL A 72 5.60 -6.99 -0.22
CA VAL A 72 5.22 -5.60 -0.45
C VAL A 72 3.89 -5.58 -1.18
N PHE A 73 3.00 -4.72 -0.75
CA PHE A 73 1.79 -4.38 -1.49
C PHE A 73 1.86 -2.91 -1.90
N SER A 74 1.49 -2.63 -3.15
CA SER A 74 1.36 -1.29 -3.71
C SER A 74 0.01 -1.13 -4.38
N ALA A 75 -0.57 0.07 -4.25
CA ALA A 75 -1.83 0.42 -4.87
C ALA A 75 -1.82 1.90 -5.27
N ILE A 76 -2.20 2.20 -6.51
CA ILE A 76 -2.42 3.58 -6.97
C ILE A 76 -3.75 4.13 -6.47
N HIS A 77 -3.79 5.44 -6.31
CA HIS A 77 -5.01 6.18 -6.05
C HIS A 77 -5.94 6.11 -7.27
N THR A 78 -7.17 5.66 -7.04
CA THR A 78 -8.22 5.55 -8.06
C THR A 78 -9.55 5.99 -7.46
N PRO A 79 -10.62 6.18 -8.25
CA PRO A 79 -11.95 6.47 -7.71
C PRO A 79 -12.46 5.41 -6.70
N GLN A 80 -11.93 4.19 -6.73
CA GLN A 80 -12.25 3.13 -5.77
C GLN A 80 -11.30 3.10 -4.57
N ILE A 81 -10.06 3.59 -4.74
CA ILE A 81 -9.00 3.63 -3.73
C ILE A 81 -8.69 5.09 -3.40
N VAL A 82 -9.56 5.70 -2.59
CA VAL A 82 -9.48 7.13 -2.24
C VAL A 82 -8.60 7.45 -1.02
N GLY A 83 -7.91 6.45 -0.46
CA GLY A 83 -7.12 6.62 0.76
C GLY A 83 -6.44 5.34 1.27
N PRO A 84 -5.60 5.45 2.31
CA PRO A 84 -4.82 4.31 2.82
C PRO A 84 -5.71 3.17 3.36
N ARG A 85 -6.81 3.50 4.05
CA ARG A 85 -7.79 2.48 4.48
C ARG A 85 -8.48 1.78 3.31
N ALA A 86 -8.82 2.53 2.25
CA ALA A 86 -9.41 1.94 1.05
C ALA A 86 -8.41 1.03 0.32
N ALA A 87 -7.11 1.41 0.31
CA ALA A 87 -6.05 0.59 -0.25
C ALA A 87 -5.89 -0.73 0.52
N VAL A 88 -5.87 -0.69 1.86
CA VAL A 88 -5.82 -1.90 2.70
C VAL A 88 -7.03 -2.80 2.43
N ARG A 89 -8.24 -2.25 2.35
CA ARG A 89 -9.43 -3.03 1.98
C ARG A 89 -9.32 -3.66 0.60
N ALA A 90 -8.83 -2.91 -0.39
CA ALA A 90 -8.63 -3.43 -1.74
C ALA A 90 -7.63 -4.60 -1.75
N ALA A 91 -6.57 -4.51 -0.95
CA ALA A 91 -5.61 -5.60 -0.79
C ALA A 91 -6.21 -6.83 -0.11
N LEU A 92 -6.99 -6.65 0.96
CA LEU A 92 -7.69 -7.75 1.62
C LEU A 92 -8.62 -8.49 0.64
N VAL A 93 -9.30 -7.76 -0.25
CA VAL A 93 -10.13 -8.36 -1.31
C VAL A 93 -9.27 -9.08 -2.35
N ALA A 94 -8.15 -8.50 -2.76
CA ALA A 94 -7.24 -9.10 -3.75
C ALA A 94 -6.59 -10.40 -3.24
N GLU A 95 -6.20 -10.46 -1.95
CA GLU A 95 -5.64 -11.67 -1.34
C GLU A 95 -6.70 -12.79 -1.23
N VAL A 96 -7.94 -12.46 -0.91
CA VAL A 96 -9.05 -13.44 -0.90
C VAL A 96 -9.34 -13.97 -2.30
N GLY A 97 -9.24 -13.12 -3.32
CA GLY A 97 -9.47 -13.48 -4.73
C GLY A 97 -8.37 -14.34 -5.37
N LYS A 98 -7.20 -14.47 -4.74
CA LYS A 98 -6.08 -15.31 -5.22
C LYS A 98 -6.14 -16.78 -4.74
N LYS A 99 -7.22 -17.19 -4.06
CA LYS A 99 -7.38 -18.54 -3.51
C LYS A 99 -8.20 -19.47 -4.40
#